data_AF-A0A7W1JIZ6-F1
#
_entry.id   AF-A0A7W1JIZ6-F1
#
_cell.length_a   1.000
_cell.length_b   1.000
_cell.length_c   1.000
_cell.angle_alpha   90.00
_cell.angle_beta   90.00
_cell.angle_gamma   90.00
#
_symmetry.space_group_name_H-M   'P 1'
#
loop_
_entity.id
_entity.type
_entity.pdbx_description
1 polymer ?
#
loop_
_entity_poly.entity_id
_entity_poly.type
_entity_poly.pdbx_seq_one_letter_code
_entity_poly.pdbx_strand_id
1 'polypeptide(L)'
;MLLTDLVETSHAVAGTRARGEKRTLLSDLLARCPADEIGLAVAYLAGETPQRRTGIGWRSLAEAPEPATQPTLTLTDVNAALDRLSQLAGPGSQAARRAALAALMSRATRTEQDLLRRLLTGELRQGALDALVLDALAVAVDVPTAD
;
A
#
# COMPACT_ATOMS: atom_id res chain seq x y z
N MET A 1 2.85 -9.69 -7.02
CA MET A 1 2.40 -8.51 -7.78
C MET A 1 3.32 -7.34 -7.47
N LEU A 2 3.56 -6.43 -8.43
CA LEU A 2 4.39 -5.25 -8.19
C LEU A 2 3.60 -4.18 -7.43
N LEU A 3 4.30 -3.33 -6.68
CA LEU A 3 3.69 -2.19 -6.01
C LEU A 3 3.14 -1.17 -7.02
N THR A 4 3.79 -1.02 -8.17
CA THR A 4 3.31 -0.15 -9.26
C THR A 4 1.89 -0.51 -9.73
N ASP A 5 1.50 -1.79 -9.73
CA ASP A 5 0.14 -2.20 -10.11
C ASP A 5 -0.92 -1.58 -9.18
N LEU A 6 -0.59 -1.49 -7.88
CA LEU A 6 -1.43 -0.85 -6.87
C LEU A 6 -1.45 0.68 -7.02
N VAL A 7 -0.29 1.29 -7.35
CA VAL A 7 -0.16 2.73 -7.60
C VAL A 7 -1.05 3.14 -8.78
N GLU A 8 -0.91 2.44 -9.91
CA GLU A 8 -1.65 2.71 -11.13
C GLU A 8 -3.16 2.58 -10.91
N THR A 9 -3.58 1.50 -10.23
CA THR A 9 -4.99 1.30 -9.89
C THR A 9 -5.50 2.39 -8.95
N SER A 10 -4.73 2.77 -7.93
CA SER A 10 -5.10 3.84 -7.00
C SER A 10 -5.24 5.19 -7.70
N HIS A 11 -4.37 5.49 -8.67
CA HIS A 11 -4.44 6.70 -9.48
C HIS A 11 -5.68 6.69 -10.39
N ALA A 12 -5.97 5.56 -11.05
CA ALA A 12 -7.16 5.42 -11.89
C ALA A 12 -8.45 5.60 -11.07
N VAL A 13 -8.55 4.96 -9.91
CA VAL A 13 -9.69 5.08 -8.98
C VAL A 13 -9.87 6.51 -8.48
N ALA A 14 -8.77 7.23 -8.21
CA ALA A 14 -8.82 8.64 -7.82
C ALA A 14 -9.23 9.56 -8.98
N GLY A 15 -8.90 9.20 -10.22
CA GLY A 15 -9.21 9.96 -11.43
C GLY A 15 -10.68 9.90 -11.85
N THR A 16 -11.44 8.89 -11.43
CA THR A 16 -12.87 8.75 -11.74
C THR A 16 -13.78 9.13 -10.57
N ARG A 17 -15.01 9.57 -10.89
CA ARG A 17 -16.10 9.78 -9.93
C ARG A 17 -17.15 8.67 -9.96
N ALA A 18 -17.11 7.79 -10.96
CA ALA A 18 -18.11 6.75 -11.14
C ALA A 18 -17.82 5.56 -10.21
N ARG A 19 -18.71 5.31 -9.23
CA ARG A 19 -18.54 4.21 -8.26
C ARG A 19 -18.40 2.83 -8.94
N GLY A 20 -19.15 2.58 -10.01
CA GLY A 20 -19.07 1.32 -10.77
C GLY A 20 -17.73 1.12 -11.48
N GLU A 21 -17.17 2.18 -12.05
CA GLU A 21 -15.84 2.14 -12.68
C GLU A 21 -14.75 1.88 -11.65
N LYS A 22 -14.80 2.56 -10.50
CA LYS A 22 -13.88 2.29 -9.39
C LYS A 22 -13.93 0.84 -8.93
N ARG A 23 -15.14 0.27 -8.81
CA ARG A 23 -15.31 -1.15 -8.45
C ARG A 23 -14.63 -2.07 -9.47
N THR A 24 -14.84 -1.80 -10.76
CA THR A 24 -14.24 -2.58 -11.86
C THR A 24 -12.71 -2.54 -11.81
N LEU A 25 -12.13 -1.35 -11.66
CA LEU A 25 -10.68 -1.17 -11.54
C LEU A 25 -10.10 -1.96 -10.36
N LEU A 26 -10.78 -1.93 -9.21
CA LEU A 26 -10.36 -2.66 -8.01
C LEU A 26 -10.53 -4.18 -8.18
N SER A 27 -11.65 -4.64 -8.75
CA SER A 27 -11.88 -6.07 -8.96
C SER A 27 -10.90 -6.66 -9.97
N ASP A 28 -10.59 -5.93 -11.04
CA ASP A 28 -9.63 -6.36 -12.06
C ASP A 28 -8.22 -6.50 -11.49
N LEU A 29 -7.82 -5.59 -10.59
CA LEU A 29 -6.54 -5.71 -9.89
C LEU A 29 -6.55 -6.95 -8.97
N LEU A 30 -7.58 -7.12 -8.16
CA LEU A 30 -7.68 -8.22 -7.20
C LEU A 30 -7.77 -9.59 -7.89
N ALA A 31 -8.42 -9.68 -9.05
CA ALA A 31 -8.51 -10.91 -9.84
C ALA A 31 -7.16 -11.36 -10.42
N ARG A 32 -6.23 -10.43 -10.64
CA ARG A 32 -4.85 -10.73 -11.09
C ARG A 32 -3.87 -10.90 -9.92
N CYS A 33 -4.30 -10.62 -8.69
CA CYS A 33 -3.46 -10.71 -7.52
C CYS A 33 -3.22 -12.18 -7.14
N PRO A 34 -1.98 -12.61 -6.87
CA PRO A 34 -1.71 -13.93 -6.31
C PRO A 34 -2.50 -14.15 -5.01
N ALA A 35 -3.05 -15.35 -4.82
CA ALA A 35 -3.95 -15.65 -3.71
C ALA A 35 -3.33 -15.39 -2.33
N ASP A 36 -2.02 -15.58 -2.19
CA ASP A 36 -1.23 -15.32 -0.99
C ASP A 36 -0.96 -13.82 -0.75
N GLU A 37 -1.14 -12.97 -1.77
CA GLU A 37 -0.97 -11.52 -1.68
C GLU A 37 -2.30 -10.75 -1.59
N ILE A 38 -3.46 -11.39 -1.85
CA ILE A 38 -4.78 -10.71 -1.84
C ILE A 38 -5.01 -9.93 -0.54
N GLY A 39 -4.68 -10.53 0.61
CA GLY A 39 -4.83 -9.87 1.91
C GLY A 39 -3.98 -8.60 2.03
N LEU A 40 -2.77 -8.60 1.46
CA LEU A 40 -1.90 -7.41 1.42
C LEU A 40 -2.45 -6.35 0.47
N ALA A 41 -2.90 -6.75 -0.71
CA ALA A 41 -3.49 -5.84 -1.69
C ALA A 41 -4.72 -5.13 -1.10
N VAL A 42 -5.63 -5.89 -0.49
CA VAL A 42 -6.83 -5.36 0.17
C VAL A 42 -6.46 -4.39 1.29
N ALA A 43 -5.53 -4.77 2.17
CA ALA A 43 -5.09 -3.90 3.26
C ALA A 43 -4.51 -2.58 2.74
N TYR A 44 -3.62 -2.63 1.75
CA TYR A 44 -2.99 -1.43 1.21
C TYR A 44 -3.97 -0.52 0.45
N LEU A 45 -4.93 -1.10 -0.30
CA LEU A 45 -6.00 -0.35 -0.96
C LEU A 45 -6.93 0.35 0.05
N ALA A 46 -7.16 -0.27 1.22
CA ALA A 46 -7.88 0.33 2.34
C ALA A 46 -7.04 1.38 3.12
N GLY A 47 -5.80 1.63 2.73
CA GLY A 47 -4.92 2.55 3.45
C GLY A 47 -4.44 1.99 4.81
N GLU A 48 -4.46 0.68 4.96
CA GLU A 48 -4.02 -0.03 6.15
C GLU A 48 -2.69 -0.74 5.92
N THR A 49 -1.93 -0.90 6.99
CA THR A 49 -0.75 -1.77 7.00
C THR A 49 -1.00 -2.88 8.02
N PRO A 50 -0.74 -4.16 7.70
CA PRO A 50 -0.99 -5.28 8.62
C PRO A 50 -0.35 -5.09 10.00
N GLN A 51 0.79 -4.41 10.05
CA GLN A 51 1.58 -4.18 11.26
C GLN A 51 0.90 -3.18 12.22
N ARG A 52 -0.05 -2.36 11.75
CA ARG A 52 -0.75 -1.25 12.43
C ARG A 52 0.15 -0.13 12.99
N ARG A 53 1.27 -0.48 13.63
CA ARG A 53 2.26 0.43 14.22
C ARG A 53 3.65 0.12 13.66
N THR A 54 4.05 0.86 12.64
CA THR A 54 5.41 0.77 12.07
C THR A 54 6.44 1.58 12.88
N GLY A 55 5.98 2.41 13.83
CA GLY A 55 6.84 3.34 14.58
C GLY A 55 7.39 4.48 13.72
N ILE A 56 6.85 4.67 12.51
CA ILE A 56 7.20 5.73 11.58
C ILE A 56 6.32 6.94 11.87
N GLY A 57 6.93 8.09 12.11
CA GLY A 57 6.24 9.37 12.20
C GLY A 57 6.47 10.21 10.95
N TRP A 58 5.68 11.27 10.77
CA TRP A 58 5.78 12.21 9.65
C TRP A 58 7.20 12.73 9.41
N ARG A 59 7.98 12.96 10.49
CA ARG A 59 9.38 13.43 10.41
C ARG A 59 10.31 12.44 9.73
N SER A 60 10.06 11.14 9.88
CA SER A 60 10.87 10.10 9.25
C SER A 60 10.65 10.01 7.73
N LEU A 61 9.60 10.67 7.22
CA LEU A 61 9.23 10.72 5.81
C LEU A 61 9.52 12.09 5.17
N ALA A 62 10.08 13.04 5.92
CA ALA A 62 10.33 14.40 5.43
C ALA A 62 11.43 14.47 4.36
N GLU A 63 12.44 13.59 4.47
CA GLU A 63 13.52 13.47 3.49
C GLU A 63 13.43 12.10 2.81
N ALA A 64 12.84 12.06 1.62
CA ALA A 64 12.85 10.87 0.78
C ALA A 64 14.17 10.79 0.00
N PRO A 65 14.78 9.61 -0.12
CA PRO A 65 15.95 9.40 -0.97
C PRO A 65 15.59 9.54 -2.46
N GLU A 66 16.61 9.64 -3.32
CA GLU A 66 16.43 9.61 -4.77
C GLU A 66 15.61 8.36 -5.18
N PRO A 67 14.52 8.52 -5.96
CA PRO A 67 13.69 7.40 -6.36
C PRO A 67 14.39 6.49 -7.37
N ALA A 68 14.00 5.21 -7.35
CA ALA A 68 14.39 4.26 -8.37
C ALA A 68 13.81 4.66 -9.74
N THR A 69 14.53 4.29 -10.82
CA THR A 69 14.10 4.57 -12.20
C THR A 69 13.14 3.52 -12.75
N GLN A 70 13.06 2.34 -12.13
CA GLN A 70 12.23 1.23 -12.55
C GLN A 70 11.50 0.61 -11.35
N PRO A 71 10.22 0.22 -11.50
CA PRO A 71 9.47 -0.43 -10.43
C PRO A 71 9.99 -1.86 -10.23
N THR A 72 10.41 -2.16 -9.01
CA THR A 72 10.92 -3.50 -8.64
C THR A 72 10.36 -4.02 -7.32
N LEU A 73 9.68 -3.18 -6.56
CA LEU A 73 9.10 -3.57 -5.28
C LEU A 73 7.84 -4.39 -5.49
N THR A 74 7.74 -5.51 -4.79
CA THR A 74 6.49 -6.27 -4.67
C THR A 74 5.71 -5.86 -3.43
N LEU A 75 4.43 -6.26 -3.34
CA LEU A 75 3.66 -6.07 -2.10
C LEU A 75 4.32 -6.77 -0.90
N THR A 76 4.87 -7.95 -1.14
CA THR A 76 5.56 -8.77 -0.15
C THR A 76 6.89 -8.14 0.29
N ASP A 77 7.66 -7.53 -0.63
CA ASP A 77 8.86 -6.74 -0.28
C ASP A 77 8.52 -5.62 0.70
N VAL A 78 7.47 -4.86 0.40
CA VAL A 78 7.00 -3.75 1.24
C VAL A 78 6.58 -4.31 2.60
N ASN A 79 5.74 -5.36 2.62
CA ASN A 79 5.26 -5.95 3.87
C ASN A 79 6.42 -6.42 4.76
N ALA A 80 7.38 -7.14 4.20
CA ALA A 80 8.55 -7.62 4.92
C ALA A 80 9.42 -6.47 5.46
N ALA A 81 9.52 -5.36 4.73
CA ALA A 81 10.22 -4.17 5.21
C ALA A 81 9.48 -3.52 6.39
N LEU A 82 8.16 -3.39 6.30
CA LEU A 82 7.32 -2.85 7.39
C LEU A 82 7.32 -3.73 8.63
N ASP A 83 7.33 -5.06 8.46
CA ASP A 83 7.49 -6.01 9.56
C ASP A 83 8.79 -5.76 10.30
N ARG A 84 9.93 -5.68 9.59
CA ARG A 84 11.23 -5.38 10.20
C ARG A 84 11.22 -4.06 10.95
N LEU A 85 10.63 -3.01 10.37
CA LEU A 85 10.51 -1.69 11.00
C LEU A 85 9.72 -1.74 12.32
N SER A 86 8.62 -2.50 12.34
CA SER A 86 7.76 -2.66 13.53
C SER A 86 8.47 -3.36 14.69
N GLN A 87 9.42 -4.26 14.40
CA GLN A 87 10.18 -5.02 15.40
C GLN A 87 11.38 -4.25 15.99
N LEU A 88 11.80 -3.14 15.38
CA LEU A 88 12.90 -2.33 15.91
C LEU A 88 12.48 -1.66 17.22
N ALA A 89 13.22 -1.87 18.31
CA ALA A 89 12.95 -1.29 19.62
C ALA A 89 14.24 -1.03 20.40
N GLY A 90 14.14 -0.28 21.51
CA GLY A 90 15.28 0.02 22.39
C GLY A 90 16.17 1.19 21.93
N PRO A 91 17.28 1.44 22.63
CA PRO A 91 18.24 2.49 22.31
C PRO A 91 18.75 2.37 20.87
N GLY A 92 18.83 3.48 20.12
CA GLY A 92 19.28 3.49 18.73
C GLY A 92 18.23 3.06 17.69
N SER A 93 17.07 2.54 18.10
CA SER A 93 15.99 2.10 17.19
C SER A 93 15.52 3.19 16.23
N GLN A 94 15.57 4.46 16.63
CA GLN A 94 15.18 5.58 15.76
C GLN A 94 16.13 5.77 14.56
N ALA A 95 17.43 5.55 14.75
CA ALA A 95 18.40 5.60 13.65
C ALA A 95 18.23 4.39 12.73
N ALA A 96 18.05 3.20 13.31
CA ALA A 96 17.80 1.97 12.55
C ALA A 96 16.51 2.06 11.72
N ARG A 97 15.41 2.61 12.29
CA ARG A 97 14.15 2.82 11.55
C ARG A 97 14.34 3.78 10.39
N ARG A 98 15.06 4.90 10.58
CA ARG A 98 15.37 5.84 9.50
C ARG A 98 16.15 5.19 8.37
N ALA A 99 17.19 4.42 8.70
CA ALA A 99 18.00 3.72 7.70
C ALA A 99 17.18 2.68 6.93
N ALA A 100 16.39 1.86 7.63
CA ALA A 100 15.54 0.85 6.99
C ALA A 100 14.44 1.47 6.12
N LEU A 101 13.83 2.58 6.57
CA LEU A 101 12.84 3.32 5.78
C LEU A 101 13.49 3.94 4.53
N ALA A 102 14.67 4.56 4.66
CA ALA A 102 15.41 5.09 3.51
C ALA A 102 15.76 3.99 2.50
N ALA A 103 16.16 2.80 2.97
CA ALA A 103 16.46 1.66 2.09
C ALA A 103 15.23 1.12 1.35
N LEU A 104 14.04 1.16 1.98
CA LEU A 104 12.79 0.83 1.30
C LEU A 104 12.45 1.89 0.25
N MET A 105 12.50 3.18 0.64
CA MET A 105 12.11 4.29 -0.22
C MET A 105 13.04 4.47 -1.42
N SER A 106 14.34 4.17 -1.31
CA SER A 106 15.28 4.29 -2.45
C SER A 106 15.07 3.23 -3.53
N ARG A 107 14.43 2.10 -3.19
CA ARG A 107 14.01 1.07 -4.16
C ARG A 107 12.69 1.40 -4.85
N ALA A 108 11.92 2.33 -4.27
CA ALA A 108 10.64 2.77 -4.81
C ALA A 108 10.85 3.84 -5.88
N THR A 109 10.10 3.75 -6.97
CA THR A 109 9.93 4.83 -7.94
C THR A 109 9.24 6.03 -7.29
N ARG A 110 9.23 7.18 -7.96
CA ARG A 110 8.64 8.42 -7.43
C ARG A 110 7.16 8.25 -7.03
N THR A 111 6.38 7.55 -7.83
CA THR A 111 4.96 7.32 -7.59
C THR A 111 4.74 6.27 -6.49
N GLU A 112 5.58 5.24 -6.43
CA GLU A 112 5.59 4.27 -5.33
C GLU A 112 5.96 4.94 -3.99
N GLN A 113 6.95 5.84 -3.97
CA GLN A 113 7.28 6.64 -2.78
C GLN A 113 6.11 7.51 -2.31
N ASP A 114 5.34 8.09 -3.25
CA ASP A 114 4.14 8.87 -2.92
C ASP A 114 3.07 8.03 -2.24
N LEU A 115 2.75 6.88 -2.83
CA LEU A 115 1.81 5.92 -2.28
C LEU A 115 2.26 5.45 -0.89
N LEU A 116 3.51 5.01 -0.74
CA LEU A 116 4.07 4.54 0.53
C LEU A 116 4.00 5.62 1.60
N ARG A 117 4.31 6.88 1.28
CA ARG A 117 4.21 8.00 2.22
C ARG A 117 2.78 8.14 2.74
N ARG A 118 1.80 8.20 1.83
CA ARG A 118 0.38 8.35 2.17
C ARG A 118 -0.16 7.16 2.97
N LEU A 119 0.28 5.95 2.62
CA LEU A 119 -0.05 4.72 3.34
C LEU A 119 0.49 4.76 4.78
N LEU A 120 1.75 5.17 4.95
CA LEU A 120 2.43 5.19 6.25
C LEU A 120 1.99 6.35 7.15
N THR A 121 1.53 7.47 6.59
CA THR A 121 0.94 8.57 7.36
C THR A 121 -0.55 8.38 7.63
N GLY A 122 -1.18 7.38 7.02
CA GLY A 122 -2.61 7.09 7.17
C GLY A 122 -3.52 8.04 6.38
N GLU A 123 -2.96 8.83 5.45
CA GLU A 123 -3.72 9.75 4.58
C GLU A 123 -4.69 9.02 3.63
N LEU A 124 -4.47 7.72 3.41
CA LEU A 124 -5.33 6.88 2.57
C LEU A 124 -6.61 6.40 3.27
N ARG A 125 -6.73 6.52 4.60
CA ARG A 125 -7.86 6.02 5.39
C ARG A 125 -9.10 6.89 5.26
N GLN A 126 -9.67 6.92 4.07
CA GLN A 126 -10.95 7.53 3.79
C GLN A 126 -11.97 6.39 3.70
N GLY A 127 -12.71 6.11 4.79
CA GLY A 127 -13.54 4.89 4.94
C GLY A 127 -14.61 4.61 3.86
N ALA A 128 -14.80 5.52 2.90
CA ALA A 128 -15.57 5.25 1.69
C ALA A 128 -14.86 4.30 0.71
N LEU A 129 -13.52 4.24 0.74
CA LEU A 129 -12.74 3.33 -0.12
C LEU A 129 -12.77 1.90 0.42
N ASP A 130 -12.81 1.71 1.74
CA ASP A 130 -12.82 0.38 2.38
C ASP A 130 -14.05 -0.44 1.96
N ALA A 131 -15.24 0.15 2.01
CA ALA A 131 -16.47 -0.50 1.56
C ALA A 131 -16.40 -0.89 0.08
N LEU A 132 -15.77 -0.05 -0.75
CA LEU A 132 -15.63 -0.29 -2.18
C LEU A 132 -14.61 -1.38 -2.52
N VAL A 133 -13.54 -1.49 -1.72
CA VAL A 133 -12.54 -2.56 -1.85
C VAL A 133 -13.17 -3.90 -1.47
N LEU A 134 -14.02 -3.94 -0.44
CA LEU A 134 -14.76 -5.15 -0.07
C LEU A 134 -15.77 -5.56 -1.16
N ASP A 135 -16.55 -4.61 -1.69
CA ASP A 135 -17.44 -4.85 -2.84
C ASP A 135 -16.65 -5.45 -4.02
N ALA A 136 -15.50 -4.86 -4.34
CA ALA A 136 -14.65 -5.28 -5.45
C ALA A 136 -14.00 -6.65 -5.22
N LEU A 137 -13.59 -6.96 -3.99
CA LEU A 137 -13.05 -8.26 -3.62
C LEU A 137 -14.09 -9.36 -3.85
N ALA A 138 -15.32 -9.16 -3.38
CA ALA A 138 -16.39 -10.13 -3.54
C ALA A 138 -16.69 -10.40 -5.03
N VAL A 139 -16.69 -9.37 -5.88
CA VAL A 139 -16.76 -9.53 -7.35
C VAL A 139 -15.56 -10.32 -7.89
N ALA A 140 -14.34 -10.04 -7.42
CA ALA A 140 -13.12 -10.71 -7.90
C ALA A 140 -13.03 -12.19 -7.50
N VAL A 141 -13.61 -12.58 -6.36
CA VAL A 141 -13.59 -13.97 -5.86
C VAL A 141 -14.89 -14.74 -6.12
N ASP A 142 -15.79 -14.20 -6.93
CA ASP A 142 -17.11 -14.76 -7.26
C ASP A 142 -17.96 -15.12 -6.01
N VAL A 143 -17.87 -14.27 -4.98
CA VAL A 143 -18.67 -14.39 -3.76
C VAL A 143 -19.84 -13.40 -3.84
N PRO A 144 -21.10 -13.81 -3.58
CA PRO A 144 -22.22 -12.89 -3.60
C PRO A 144 -22.03 -11.76 -2.57
N THR A 145 -22.02 -10.50 -3.03
CA THR A 145 -22.09 -9.32 -2.16
C THR A 145 -23.48 -9.21 -1.56
N ALA A 146 -23.58 -9.09 -0.23
CA ALA A 146 -24.85 -8.79 0.42
C ALA A 146 -25.20 -7.31 0.18
N ASP A 147 -26.29 -7.07 -0.56
CA ASP A 147 -26.92 -5.75 -0.74
C ASP A 147 -27.59 -5.24 0.55
#